data_AF-A0A6B8RIG8-F1
#
_entry.id   AF-A0A6B8RIG8-F1
#
_cell.length_a   1.000
_cell.length_b   1.000
_cell.length_c   1.000
_cell.angle_alpha   90.00
_cell.angle_beta   90.00
_cell.angle_gamma   90.00
#
_symmetry.space_group_name_H-M   'P 1'
#
loop_
_entity.id
_entity.type
_entity.pdbx_description
1 polymer ?
#
loop_
_entity_poly.entity_id
_entity_poly.type
_entity_poly.pdbx_seq_one_letter_code
_entity_poly.pdbx_strand_id
1 'polypeptide(L)' 'MYNIKQFRQMQRKLVLLLTFSLVISGMIGWIPINAYADQESTDAVHIYVAKTGDDLSGDGLINHPFLTLQKAKEVVHSGH' A
#
# COMPACT_ATOMS: atom_id res chain seq x y z
N MET A 1 38.37 51.35 -14.50
CA MET A 1 38.41 50.51 -15.71
C MET A 1 37.92 49.12 -15.33
N TYR A 2 36.67 48.78 -15.67
CA TYR A 2 36.05 47.52 -15.26
C TYR A 2 36.63 46.35 -16.06
N ASN A 3 37.19 45.35 -15.35
CA ASN A 3 37.94 44.26 -15.97
C ASN A 3 37.00 43.24 -16.60
N ILE A 4 36.97 43.18 -17.94
CA ILE A 4 36.12 42.28 -18.74
C ILE A 4 36.30 40.80 -18.36
N LYS A 5 37.46 40.42 -17.80
CA LYS A 5 37.69 39.06 -17.27
C LYS A 5 36.81 38.79 -16.04
N GLN A 6 36.67 39.76 -15.15
CA GLN A 6 35.82 39.65 -13.95
C GLN A 6 34.34 39.61 -14.31
N PHE A 7 33.89 40.41 -15.27
CA PHE A 7 32.51 40.34 -15.79
C PHE A 7 32.17 38.94 -16.29
N ARG A 8 33.04 38.35 -17.12
CA ARG A 8 32.84 37.00 -17.65
C ARG A 8 32.81 35.94 -16.55
N GLN A 9 33.61 36.10 -15.49
CA GLN A 9 33.55 35.19 -14.34
C GLN A 9 32.27 35.34 -13.53
N MET A 10 31.78 36.57 -13.33
CA MET A 10 30.52 36.81 -12.64
C MET A 10 29.32 36.30 -13.44
N GLN A 11 29.29 36.48 -14.76
CA GLN A 11 28.25 35.92 -15.61
C GLN A 11 28.25 34.38 -15.59
N ARG A 12 29.43 33.73 -15.58
CA ARG A 12 29.53 32.27 -15.46
C ARG A 12 28.96 31.75 -14.14
N LYS A 13 29.25 32.42 -13.02
CA LYS A 13 28.72 32.05 -11.70
C LYS A 13 27.20 32.27 -11.61
N LEU A 14 26.69 33.36 -12.17
CA LEU A 14 25.26 33.66 -12.21
C LEU A 14 24.47 32.64 -13.06
N VAL A 15 24.98 32.31 -14.24
CA VAL A 15 24.37 31.30 -15.12
C VAL A 15 24.38 29.92 -14.46
N LEU A 16 25.48 29.54 -13.80
CA LEU A 16 25.57 28.29 -13.06
C LEU A 16 24.49 28.19 -11.97
N LEU A 17 24.29 29.25 -11.17
CA LEU A 17 23.27 29.30 -10.12
C LEU A 17 21.84 29.22 -10.68
N LEU A 18 21.56 29.93 -11.78
CA LEU A 18 20.25 29.89 -12.45
C LEU A 18 19.95 28.51 -13.03
N THR A 19 20.93 27.84 -13.64
CA THR A 19 20.74 26.48 -14.18
C THR A 19 20.56 25.44 -13.08
N PHE A 20 21.24 25.57 -11.94
CA PHE A 20 21.10 24.63 -10.83
C PHE A 20 19.71 24.68 -10.18
N SER A 21 19.08 25.86 -10.14
CA SER A 21 17.71 26.03 -9.63
C SER A 21 16.64 25.37 -10.50
N LEU A 22 16.85 25.29 -11.82
CA LEU A 22 15.89 24.71 -12.76
C LEU A 22 15.95 23.18 -12.83
N VAL A 23 17.11 22.59 -12.52
CA VAL A 23 17.29 21.12 -12.48
C VAL A 23 16.51 20.47 -11.34
N ILE A 24 16.23 21.20 -10.25
CA ILE A 24 15.46 20.68 -9.12
C ILE A 24 13.97 20.49 -9.49
N SER A 25 13.40 21.33 -10.35
CA SER A 25 11.99 21.22 -10.78
C SER A 25 11.72 20.06 -11.75
N GLY A 26 12.75 19.50 -12.38
CA GLY A 26 12.63 18.31 -13.25
C GLY A 26 12.80 16.98 -12.51
N MET A 27 13.25 17.00 -11.25
CA MET A 27 13.48 15.82 -10.41
C MET A 27 12.34 15.56 -9.41
N ILE A 28 11.18 16.19 -9.59
CA ILE A 28 9.94 15.87 -8.85
C ILE A 28 9.05 14.92 -9.70
N GLY A 29 9.51 14.52 -10.88
CA GLY A 29 8.80 13.62 -11.79
C GLY A 29 9.25 12.16 -11.74
N TRP A 30 9.48 11.57 -10.56
CA TRP A 30 9.51 10.10 -10.40
C TRP A 30 9.37 9.69 -8.92
N ILE A 31 8.33 10.17 -8.25
CA ILE A 31 7.80 9.37 -7.15
C ILE A 31 6.65 8.61 -7.79
N PRO A 32 6.78 7.30 -8.06
CA PRO A 32 5.57 6.53 -8.34
C PRO A 32 4.65 6.81 -7.17
N ILE A 33 3.43 7.26 -7.44
CA ILE A 33 2.38 7.20 -6.43
C ILE A 33 2.13 5.71 -6.28
N ASN A 34 2.92 5.03 -5.45
CA ASN A 34 2.44 3.84 -4.78
C ASN A 34 1.32 4.38 -3.88
N ALA A 35 0.13 4.44 -4.47
CA ALA A 35 -1.11 4.42 -3.72
C ALA A 35 -0.88 3.35 -2.66
N TYR A 36 -1.01 3.73 -1.39
CA TYR A 36 -1.12 2.75 -0.35
C TYR A 36 -2.32 1.89 -0.79
N ALA A 37 -2.04 0.73 -1.35
CA ALA A 37 -3.01 -0.34 -1.32
C ALA A 37 -3.19 -0.55 0.18
N ASP A 38 -4.26 0.01 0.71
CA ASP A 38 -5.01 -0.66 1.74
C ASP A 38 -5.37 -2.03 1.17
N GLN A 39 -4.41 -2.96 1.25
CA GLN A 39 -4.75 -4.35 1.12
C GLN A 39 -5.47 -4.70 2.43
N GLU A 40 -6.73 -4.28 2.50
CA GLU A 40 -7.71 -5.02 3.27
C GLU A 40 -7.81 -6.38 2.57
N SER A 41 -6.86 -7.28 2.85
CA SER A 41 -7.15 -8.69 2.74
C SER A 41 -8.05 -9.01 3.91
N THR A 42 -9.31 -8.56 3.84
CA THR A 42 -10.39 -9.28 4.48
C THR A 42 -10.53 -10.56 3.69
N ASP A 43 -9.66 -11.52 3.98
CA ASP A 43 -9.83 -12.89 3.57
C ASP A 43 -11.07 -13.38 4.32
N ALA A 44 -12.24 -13.08 3.74
CA ALA A 44 -13.51 -13.32 4.38
C ALA A 44 -13.71 -14.83 4.43
N VAL A 45 -13.35 -15.44 5.56
CA VAL A 45 -13.55 -16.86 5.79
C VAL A 45 -15.06 -17.13 5.86
N HIS A 46 -15.59 -17.72 4.80
CA HIS A 46 -16.97 -18.14 4.75
C HIS A 46 -17.14 -19.44 5.53
N ILE A 47 -17.87 -19.38 6.65
CA ILE A 47 -18.26 -20.56 7.44
C ILE A 47 -19.73 -20.93 7.18
N TYR A 48 -19.96 -22.19 6.85
CA TYR A 48 -21.27 -22.75 6.52
C TYR A 48 -21.88 -23.49 7.72
N VAL A 49 -23.19 -23.29 7.93
CA VAL A 49 -23.97 -23.93 8.98
C VAL A 49 -25.25 -24.50 8.37
N ALA A 50 -25.55 -25.77 8.64
CA ALA A 50 -26.71 -26.46 8.11
C ALA A 50 -27.38 -27.36 9.16
N LYS A 51 -28.71 -27.55 9.05
CA LYS A 51 -29.48 -28.43 9.95
C LYS A 51 -29.05 -29.91 9.91
N THR A 52 -28.31 -30.29 8.88
CA THR A 52 -27.75 -31.64 8.67
C THR A 52 -26.24 -31.70 8.89
N GLY A 53 -25.63 -30.63 9.40
CA GLY A 53 -24.19 -30.56 9.69
C GLY A 53 -23.80 -31.27 10.98
N ASP A 54 -22.55 -31.09 11.41
CA ASP A 54 -21.99 -31.70 12.62
C ASP A 54 -21.01 -30.75 13.30
N ASP A 55 -21.16 -30.52 14.62
CA ASP A 55 -20.25 -29.67 15.40
C ASP A 55 -19.00 -30.41 15.91
N LEU A 56 -19.00 -31.75 15.88
CA LEU A 56 -17.87 -32.59 16.28
C LEU A 56 -16.91 -32.85 15.12
N SER A 57 -17.46 -33.13 13.94
CA SER A 57 -16.68 -33.54 12.76
C SER A 57 -16.74 -32.56 11.57
N GLY A 58 -17.67 -31.60 11.57
CA GLY A 58 -17.73 -30.56 10.56
C GLY A 58 -16.53 -29.61 10.64
N ASP A 59 -16.12 -29.08 9.50
CA ASP A 59 -15.01 -28.12 9.37
C ASP A 59 -15.50 -26.71 8.97
N GLY A 60 -16.80 -26.55 8.76
CA GLY A 60 -17.42 -25.28 8.37
C GLY A 60 -17.37 -25.01 6.87
N LEU A 61 -16.92 -25.98 6.05
CA LEU A 61 -17.02 -25.90 4.59
C LEU A 61 -18.42 -26.29 4.11
N ILE A 62 -18.74 -25.95 2.86
CA ILE A 62 -20.04 -26.24 2.26
C ILE A 62 -20.39 -27.73 2.23
N ASN A 63 -19.38 -28.60 2.08
CA ASN A 63 -19.53 -30.05 2.05
C ASN A 63 -19.58 -30.66 3.46
N HIS A 64 -18.98 -30.02 4.47
CA HIS A 64 -18.98 -30.45 5.87
C HIS A 64 -19.31 -29.27 6.82
N PRO A 65 -20.55 -28.75 6.75
CA PRO A 65 -20.95 -27.59 7.53
C PRO A 65 -21.05 -27.92 9.01
N PHE A 66 -20.91 -26.90 9.87
CA PHE A 66 -21.27 -27.03 11.28
C PHE A 66 -22.78 -27.20 11.46
N LEU A 67 -23.19 -27.77 12.59
CA LEU A 67 -24.59 -27.92 12.94
C LEU A 67 -25.16 -26.63 13.56
N THR A 68 -24.35 -25.92 14.36
CA THR A 68 -24.82 -24.75 15.12
C THR A 68 -24.05 -23.47 14.83
N LEU A 69 -24.74 -22.34 15.00
CA LEU A 69 -24.13 -21.00 14.94
C LEU A 69 -23.16 -20.76 16.09
N GLN A 70 -23.35 -21.40 17.24
CA GLN A 70 -22.44 -21.27 18.37
C GLN A 70 -21.06 -21.80 18.01
N LYS A 71 -20.99 -23.01 17.42
CA LYS A 71 -19.72 -23.59 16.98
C LYS A 71 -19.02 -22.72 15.94
N ALA A 72 -19.76 -22.25 14.94
CA ALA A 72 -19.23 -21.32 13.94
C ALA A 72 -18.65 -20.05 14.57
N LYS A 73 -19.34 -19.45 15.55
CA LYS A 73 -18.85 -18.26 16.27
C LYS A 73 -17.58 -18.54 17.06
N GLU A 74 -17.50 -19.67 17.74
CA GLU A 74 -16.32 -20.07 18.51
C GLU A 74 -15.09 -20.15 17.60
N VAL A 75 -15.22 -20.77 16.42
CA VAL A 75 -14.15 -20.90 15.43
C VAL A 75 -13.71 -19.53 14.90
N VAL A 76 -14.66 -18.67 14.49
CA VAL A 76 -14.35 -17.31 14.00
C VAL A 76 -13.65 -16.46 15.06
N HIS A 77 -14.10 -16.53 16.32
CA HIS A 77 -13.49 -15.74 17.40
C HIS A 77 -12.15 -16.31 17.87
N SER A 78 -11.87 -17.60 17.64
CA SER A 78 -10.57 -18.20 17.96
C SER A 78 -9.43 -17.81 17.02
N GLY A 79 -9.72 -17.05 15.95
CA GLY A 79 -8.70 -16.36 15.17
C GLY A 79 -7.71 -17.27 14.45
N HIS A 80 -8.24 -18.18 13.63
CA HIS A 80 -7.53 -18.68 12.45
C HIS A 80 -8.01 -17.93 11.22
#